data_AF-A0A429GYA2-F1
#
_entry.id   AF-A0A429GYA2-F1
#
_cell.length_a   1.000
_cell.length_b   1.000
_cell.length_c   1.000
_cell.angle_alpha   90.00
_cell.angle_beta   90.00
_cell.angle_gamma   90.00
#
_symmetry.space_group_name_H-M   'P 1'
#
loop_
_entity.id
_entity.type
_entity.pdbx_description
1 polymer ?
#
loop_
_entity_poly.entity_id
_entity_poly.type
_entity_poly.pdbx_seq_one_letter_code
_entity_poly.pdbx_strand_id
1 'polypeptide(L)'
;MNAKTRKPVKSTEKVRFEDLDIVYVIPFDLGAPVKAKDLGEWFSKRKLVEGIWIPPSDGYEPTSEFIYRKAKELGIKNAEKISAEELMKNKKLEEEINREHMMFKGIISKDILSCNPVYLKSNRYVRLKLTDLHVSIKDKELRYLGELKCELYLLLHNAGVGVLTAWIHLDGGFSTDDVIEIERKLDNAKCMIKLPFGKTEEGTLREFIDMNVISPLQAAIAFSSEYKGFDAAYNA
;
A
#
# COMPACT_ATOMS: atom_id res chain seq x y z
N MET A 1 65.82 20.23 -13.15
CA MET A 1 64.42 20.47 -12.76
C MET A 1 63.62 19.24 -13.15
N ASN A 2 63.26 18.37 -12.20
CA ASN A 2 62.49 17.15 -12.47
C ASN A 2 60.99 17.47 -12.34
N ALA A 3 60.30 17.55 -13.47
CA ALA A 3 58.84 17.62 -13.51
C ALA A 3 58.27 16.26 -13.07
N LYS A 4 57.82 16.17 -11.81
CA LYS A 4 56.98 15.06 -11.34
C LYS A 4 55.64 15.16 -12.07
N THR A 5 55.41 14.24 -12.99
CA THR A 5 54.09 13.93 -13.57
C THR A 5 53.15 13.53 -12.43
N ARG A 6 52.27 14.44 -12.03
CA ARG A 6 51.11 14.12 -11.18
C ARG A 6 50.23 13.17 -11.98
N LYS A 7 50.16 11.89 -11.56
CA LYS A 7 49.11 11.00 -12.03
C LYS A 7 47.75 11.66 -11.72
N PRO A 8 46.83 11.74 -12.68
CA PRO A 8 45.48 12.18 -12.37
C PRO A 8 44.89 11.16 -11.39
N VAL A 9 44.52 11.62 -10.21
CA VAL A 9 43.62 10.88 -9.32
C VAL A 9 42.30 10.82 -10.09
N LYS A 10 41.99 9.68 -10.70
CA LYS A 10 40.61 9.39 -11.13
C LYS A 10 39.79 9.40 -9.84
N SER A 11 39.08 10.49 -9.56
CA SER A 11 37.95 10.39 -8.66
C SER A 11 37.00 9.41 -9.34
N THR A 12 36.89 8.21 -8.76
CA THR A 12 35.83 7.28 -9.13
C THR A 12 34.64 7.72 -8.30
N GLU A 13 34.07 8.87 -8.65
CA GLU A 13 32.74 9.25 -8.16
C GLU A 13 31.78 8.19 -8.66
N LYS A 14 31.57 7.15 -7.84
CA LYS A 14 30.53 6.17 -8.05
C LYS A 14 29.24 6.83 -7.61
N VAL A 15 28.28 6.94 -8.53
CA VAL A 15 26.92 7.39 -8.22
C VAL A 15 26.37 6.52 -7.09
N ARG A 16 25.84 7.18 -6.05
CA ARG A 16 25.16 6.55 -4.93
C ARG A 16 23.74 7.06 -4.87
N PHE A 17 22.80 6.14 -4.71
CA PHE A 17 21.41 6.45 -4.43
C PHE A 17 21.23 6.38 -2.92
N GLU A 18 20.78 7.47 -2.30
CA GLU A 18 20.62 7.58 -0.84
C GLU A 18 19.16 7.43 -0.39
N ASP A 19 18.23 7.80 -1.28
CA ASP A 19 16.79 7.76 -1.12
C ASP A 19 16.23 7.14 -2.39
N LEU A 20 15.76 5.89 -2.30
CA LEU A 20 15.31 5.10 -3.44
C LEU A 20 13.99 4.43 -3.12
N ASP A 21 13.03 4.60 -4.03
CA ASP A 21 11.77 3.90 -3.99
C ASP A 21 11.69 2.84 -5.09
N ILE A 22 11.23 1.64 -4.73
CA ILE A 22 10.83 0.62 -5.68
C ILE A 22 9.31 0.54 -5.70
N VAL A 23 8.72 0.70 -6.88
CA VAL A 23 7.27 0.67 -7.07
C VAL A 23 6.89 -0.51 -7.94
N TYR A 24 6.25 -1.52 -7.34
CA TYR A 24 5.63 -2.60 -8.08
C TYR A 24 4.19 -2.23 -8.43
N VAL A 25 3.85 -2.32 -9.72
CA VAL A 25 2.49 -2.15 -10.23
C VAL A 25 1.98 -3.50 -10.69
N ILE A 26 1.02 -4.04 -9.96
CA ILE A 26 0.49 -5.40 -10.12
C ILE A 26 -0.95 -5.28 -10.62
N PRO A 27 -1.18 -5.27 -11.95
CA PRO A 27 -2.52 -5.41 -12.50
C PRO A 27 -3.01 -6.85 -12.34
N PHE A 28 -4.29 -7.02 -12.07
CA PHE A 28 -4.93 -8.33 -12.01
C PHE A 28 -6.38 -8.26 -12.48
N ASP A 29 -6.84 -9.37 -13.06
CA ASP A 29 -8.22 -9.57 -13.46
C ASP A 29 -9.05 -9.98 -12.25
N LEU A 30 -10.19 -9.33 -12.07
CA LEU A 30 -11.18 -9.65 -11.05
C LEU A 30 -12.12 -10.79 -11.47
N GLY A 31 -12.09 -11.19 -12.75
CA GLY A 31 -12.84 -12.30 -13.33
C GLY A 31 -14.17 -11.90 -13.96
N ALA A 32 -14.72 -10.73 -13.60
CA ALA A 32 -15.92 -10.16 -14.21
C ALA A 32 -16.00 -8.64 -13.98
N PRO A 33 -16.77 -7.90 -14.80
CA PRO A 33 -17.14 -6.52 -14.51
C PRO A 33 -17.85 -6.40 -13.15
N VAL A 34 -17.58 -5.32 -12.43
CA VAL A 34 -18.09 -5.08 -11.07
C VAL A 34 -18.60 -3.66 -10.90
N LYS A 35 -19.36 -3.44 -9.82
CA LYS A 35 -19.55 -2.09 -9.28
C LYS A 35 -18.39 -1.83 -8.30
N ALA A 36 -17.38 -1.08 -8.74
CA ALA A 36 -16.18 -0.81 -7.96
C ALA A 36 -16.49 -0.15 -6.62
N LYS A 37 -17.51 0.72 -6.56
CA LYS A 37 -18.02 1.31 -5.32
C LYS A 37 -18.41 0.22 -4.31
N ASP A 38 -19.36 -0.62 -4.67
CA ASP A 38 -19.90 -1.67 -3.80
C ASP A 38 -18.81 -2.66 -3.36
N LEU A 39 -17.93 -3.07 -4.28
CA LEU A 39 -16.81 -3.96 -3.98
C LEU A 39 -15.79 -3.29 -3.04
N GLY A 40 -15.48 -2.00 -3.27
CA GLY A 40 -14.57 -1.22 -2.44
C GLY A 40 -15.10 -1.03 -1.03
N GLU A 41 -16.38 -0.67 -0.88
CA GLU A 41 -17.05 -0.54 0.42
C GLU A 41 -17.13 -1.88 1.17
N TRP A 42 -17.32 -2.99 0.46
CA TRP A 42 -17.23 -4.31 1.08
C TRP A 42 -15.81 -4.62 1.54
N PHE A 43 -14.80 -4.40 0.67
CA PHE A 43 -13.42 -4.72 0.97
C PHE A 43 -12.84 -3.82 2.07
N SER A 44 -13.30 -2.57 2.18
CA SER A 44 -12.87 -1.62 3.21
C SER A 44 -13.25 -2.02 4.63
N LYS A 45 -14.20 -2.95 4.79
CA LYS A 45 -14.53 -3.55 6.10
C LYS A 45 -13.42 -4.47 6.62
N ARG A 46 -12.46 -4.87 5.77
CA ARG A 46 -11.34 -5.71 6.18
C ARG A 46 -10.30 -4.90 6.95
N LYS A 47 -9.70 -5.55 7.95
CA LYS A 47 -8.64 -4.97 8.79
C LYS A 47 -7.39 -4.51 8.05
N LEU A 48 -7.22 -4.98 6.81
CA LEU A 48 -6.12 -4.59 5.94
C LEU A 48 -6.33 -3.19 5.33
N VAL A 49 -7.55 -2.66 5.29
CA VAL A 49 -7.83 -1.37 4.63
C VAL A 49 -7.79 -0.23 5.64
N GLU A 50 -7.00 0.79 5.34
CA GLU A 50 -6.83 1.97 6.19
C GLU A 50 -7.69 3.14 5.74
N GLY A 51 -7.96 3.26 4.44
CA GLY A 51 -8.80 4.32 3.91
C GLY A 51 -9.39 3.98 2.56
N ILE A 52 -10.48 4.67 2.24
CA ILE A 52 -11.21 4.53 0.98
C ILE A 52 -11.49 5.91 0.38
N TRP A 53 -11.37 6.00 -0.94
CA TRP A 53 -11.79 7.15 -1.72
C TRP A 53 -12.65 6.71 -2.90
N ILE A 54 -13.82 7.34 -3.02
CA ILE A 54 -14.81 7.07 -4.06
C ILE A 54 -15.02 8.37 -4.84
N PRO A 55 -14.42 8.51 -6.04
CA PRO A 55 -14.70 9.63 -6.93
C PRO A 55 -16.21 9.84 -7.11
N PRO A 56 -16.68 11.09 -7.27
CA PRO A 56 -15.93 12.34 -7.29
C PRO A 56 -15.83 12.99 -5.91
N SER A 57 -15.86 12.24 -4.80
CA SER A 57 -15.79 12.87 -3.47
C SER A 57 -14.53 13.72 -3.32
N ASP A 58 -14.67 14.90 -2.72
CA ASP A 58 -13.54 15.81 -2.51
C ASP A 58 -12.59 15.32 -1.39
N GLY A 59 -13.02 14.34 -0.60
CA GLY A 59 -12.27 13.75 0.50
C GLY A 59 -12.29 12.23 0.47
N TYR A 60 -11.27 11.62 1.09
CA TYR A 60 -11.27 10.20 1.44
C TYR A 60 -11.68 10.03 2.89
N GLU A 61 -12.03 8.81 3.25
CA GLU A 61 -12.41 8.44 4.60
C GLU A 61 -11.43 7.40 5.15
N PRO A 62 -10.76 7.64 6.29
CA PRO A 62 -10.07 6.58 7.02
C PRO A 62 -11.11 5.57 7.55
N THR A 63 -10.77 4.29 7.55
CA THR A 63 -11.65 3.24 8.08
C THR A 63 -11.71 3.32 9.61
N SER A 64 -12.85 2.95 10.20
CA SER A 64 -12.99 2.95 11.65
C SER A 64 -11.96 2.05 12.33
N GLU A 65 -11.65 0.88 11.75
CA GLU A 65 -10.63 -0.04 12.27
C GLU A 65 -9.25 0.64 12.35
N PHE A 66 -8.88 1.43 11.33
CA PHE A 66 -7.63 2.18 11.32
C PHE A 66 -7.61 3.28 12.38
N ILE A 67 -8.70 4.04 12.51
CA ILE A 67 -8.85 5.08 13.54
C ILE A 67 -8.67 4.47 14.94
N TYR A 68 -9.35 3.36 15.23
CA TYR A 68 -9.23 2.66 16.51
C TYR A 68 -7.82 2.14 16.77
N ARG A 69 -7.16 1.60 15.74
CA ARG A 69 -5.78 1.13 15.84
C ARG A 69 -4.83 2.25 16.20
N LYS A 70 -4.88 3.37 15.48
CA LYS A 70 -4.04 4.55 15.75
C LYS A 70 -4.35 5.18 17.10
N ALA A 71 -5.61 5.22 17.51
CA ALA A 71 -6.00 5.69 18.85
C ALA A 71 -5.33 4.85 19.95
N LYS A 72 -5.32 3.52 19.79
CA LYS A 72 -4.67 2.60 20.73
C LYS A 72 -3.15 2.75 20.75
N GLU A 73 -2.50 2.89 19.59
CA GLU A 73 -1.07 3.17 19.46
C GLU A 73 -0.67 4.46 20.20
N LEU A 74 -1.54 5.47 20.18
CA LEU A 74 -1.36 6.73 20.89
C LEU A 74 -1.71 6.67 22.39
N GLY A 75 -2.16 5.51 22.90
CA GLY A 75 -2.48 5.31 24.31
C GLY A 75 -3.84 5.90 24.75
N ILE A 76 -4.76 6.16 23.82
CA ILE A 76 -6.12 6.63 24.14
C ILE A 76 -6.89 5.48 24.82
N LYS A 77 -7.28 5.69 26.09
CA LYS A 77 -7.96 4.66 26.90
C LYS A 77 -9.40 4.45 26.44
N ASN A 78 -9.85 3.19 26.42
CA ASN A 78 -11.20 2.80 26.01
C ASN A 78 -11.59 3.27 24.59
N ALA A 79 -10.62 3.37 23.67
CA ALA A 79 -10.87 3.82 22.30
C ALA A 79 -11.98 3.00 21.62
N GLU A 80 -12.09 1.71 21.95
CA GLU A 80 -13.13 0.79 21.44
C GLU A 80 -14.55 1.13 21.88
N LYS A 81 -14.73 2.01 22.88
CA LYS A 81 -16.04 2.46 23.38
C LYS A 81 -16.44 3.84 22.84
N ILE A 82 -15.55 4.49 22.09
CA ILE A 82 -15.76 5.82 21.53
C ILE A 82 -16.11 5.64 20.04
N SER A 83 -16.99 6.47 19.48
CA SER A 83 -17.24 6.41 18.04
C SER A 83 -16.01 6.90 17.26
N ALA A 84 -15.83 6.44 16.04
CA ALA A 84 -14.72 6.88 15.19
C ALA A 84 -14.76 8.40 14.96
N GLU A 85 -15.94 8.98 14.78
CA GLU A 85 -16.15 10.42 14.59
C GLU A 85 -15.73 11.23 15.82
N GLU A 86 -16.02 10.72 17.02
CA GLU A 86 -15.62 11.36 18.27
C GLU A 86 -14.10 11.24 18.50
N LEU A 87 -13.51 10.09 18.18
CA LEU A 87 -12.04 9.92 18.20
C LEU A 87 -11.34 10.91 17.27
N MET A 88 -11.88 11.16 16.08
CA MET A 88 -11.32 12.09 15.11
C MET A 88 -11.32 13.55 15.57
N LYS A 89 -12.04 13.91 16.65
CA LYS A 89 -11.91 15.24 17.29
C LYS A 89 -10.62 15.38 18.10
N ASN A 90 -9.93 14.28 18.39
CA ASN A 90 -8.62 14.33 19.04
C ASN A 90 -7.57 14.80 18.02
N LYS A 91 -7.09 16.03 18.20
CA LYS A 91 -6.13 16.67 17.29
C LYS A 91 -4.86 15.84 17.03
N LYS A 92 -4.32 15.17 18.06
CA LYS A 92 -3.11 14.36 17.93
C LYS A 92 -3.36 13.12 17.06
N LEU A 93 -4.51 12.48 17.24
CA LEU A 93 -4.92 11.33 16.42
C LEU A 93 -5.17 11.76 14.97
N GLU A 94 -5.87 12.88 14.78
CA GLU A 94 -6.12 13.44 13.46
C GLU A 94 -4.81 13.78 12.72
N GLU A 95 -3.88 14.46 13.38
CA GLU A 95 -2.54 14.78 12.84
C GLU A 95 -1.76 13.50 12.46
N GLU A 96 -1.82 12.46 13.29
CA GLU A 96 -1.17 11.17 13.03
C GLU A 96 -1.75 10.47 11.80
N ILE A 97 -3.07 10.35 11.71
CA ILE A 97 -3.77 9.76 10.56
C ILE A 97 -3.47 10.56 9.30
N ASN A 98 -3.48 11.89 9.40
CA ASN A 98 -3.18 12.78 8.28
C ASN A 98 -1.76 12.59 7.76
N ARG A 99 -0.79 12.31 8.64
CA ARG A 99 0.61 12.02 8.28
C ARG A 99 0.73 10.69 7.55
N GLU A 100 0.15 9.62 8.09
CA GLU A 100 0.19 8.27 7.50
C GLU A 100 -0.52 8.18 6.13
N HIS A 101 -1.55 9.02 5.93
CA HIS A 101 -2.32 9.07 4.69
C HIS A 101 -1.84 10.16 3.72
N MET A 102 -0.73 10.83 4.00
CA MET A 102 -0.25 11.95 3.19
C MET A 102 -0.04 11.56 1.72
N MET A 103 0.57 10.40 1.47
CA MET A 103 0.79 9.93 0.11
C MET A 103 -0.52 9.54 -0.59
N PHE A 104 -1.46 8.92 0.14
CA PHE A 104 -2.80 8.62 -0.39
C PHE A 104 -3.57 9.87 -0.81
N LYS A 105 -3.53 10.93 0.02
CA LYS A 105 -4.08 12.25 -0.32
C LYS A 105 -3.42 12.84 -1.57
N GLY A 106 -2.10 12.66 -1.70
CA GLY A 106 -1.33 13.04 -2.87
C GLY A 106 -1.85 12.37 -4.14
N ILE A 107 -2.03 11.04 -4.11
CA ILE A 107 -2.59 10.24 -5.22
C ILE A 107 -3.97 10.76 -5.61
N ILE A 108 -4.86 10.96 -4.64
CA ILE A 108 -6.23 11.46 -4.88
C ILE A 108 -6.20 12.86 -5.52
N SER A 109 -5.36 13.75 -4.98
CA SER A 109 -5.22 15.11 -5.53
C SER A 109 -4.73 15.07 -6.97
N LYS A 110 -3.79 14.17 -7.30
CA LYS A 110 -3.31 13.98 -8.67
C LYS A 110 -4.39 13.43 -9.59
N ASP A 111 -5.20 12.48 -9.14
CA ASP A 111 -6.36 11.98 -9.88
C ASP A 111 -7.35 13.10 -10.19
N ILE A 112 -7.73 13.91 -9.18
CA ILE A 112 -8.68 15.02 -9.36
C ILE A 112 -8.18 16.03 -10.39
N LEU A 113 -6.87 16.33 -10.39
CA LEU A 113 -6.26 17.30 -11.30
C LEU A 113 -6.02 16.75 -12.71
N SER A 114 -5.76 15.45 -12.85
CA SER A 114 -5.26 14.86 -14.10
C SER A 114 -6.34 14.07 -14.85
N CYS A 115 -7.34 13.52 -14.16
CA CYS A 115 -8.38 12.74 -14.80
C CYS A 115 -9.45 13.64 -15.43
N ASN A 116 -10.06 13.14 -16.51
CA ASN A 116 -11.19 13.81 -17.12
C ASN A 116 -12.35 13.97 -16.10
N PRO A 117 -12.96 15.16 -15.93
CA PRO A 117 -14.03 15.37 -14.95
C PRO A 117 -15.27 14.49 -15.15
N VAL A 118 -15.61 14.15 -16.40
CA VAL A 118 -16.72 13.22 -16.70
C VAL A 118 -16.37 11.81 -16.25
N TYR A 119 -15.12 11.40 -16.41
CA TYR A 119 -14.64 10.11 -15.92
C TYR A 119 -14.66 10.05 -14.39
N LEU A 120 -14.17 11.08 -13.68
CA LEU A 120 -14.21 11.16 -12.22
C LEU A 120 -15.64 11.07 -11.67
N LYS A 121 -16.59 11.76 -12.30
CA LYS A 121 -18.02 11.76 -11.89
C LYS A 121 -18.76 10.46 -12.21
N SER A 122 -18.14 9.54 -12.95
CA SER A 122 -18.80 8.32 -13.40
C SER A 122 -18.70 7.14 -12.42
N ASN A 123 -18.07 7.34 -11.25
CA ASN A 123 -17.88 6.32 -10.21
C ASN A 123 -17.33 5.01 -10.78
N ARG A 124 -16.42 5.12 -11.77
CA ARG A 124 -15.88 3.97 -12.52
C ARG A 124 -14.82 3.20 -11.77
N TYR A 125 -14.27 3.80 -10.73
CA TYR A 125 -13.25 3.19 -9.90
C TYR A 125 -13.34 3.68 -8.48
N VAL A 126 -12.66 2.98 -7.58
CA VAL A 126 -12.38 3.41 -6.22
C VAL A 126 -10.89 3.25 -5.96
N ARG A 127 -10.38 4.00 -4.97
CA ARG A 127 -9.05 3.77 -4.42
C ARG A 127 -9.13 3.40 -2.95
N LEU A 128 -8.24 2.51 -2.55
CA LEU A 128 -8.09 2.04 -1.18
C LEU A 128 -6.62 2.22 -0.79
N LYS A 129 -6.36 2.81 0.38
CA LYS A 129 -5.07 2.67 1.06
C LYS A 129 -5.16 1.39 1.88
N LEU A 130 -4.26 0.45 1.60
CA LEU A 130 -4.09 -0.74 2.40
C LEU A 130 -3.04 -0.47 3.47
N THR A 131 -2.97 -1.39 4.41
CA THR A 131 -2.09 -1.32 5.55
C THR A 131 -0.62 -1.30 5.14
N ASP A 132 0.12 -0.35 5.69
CA ASP A 132 1.57 -0.29 5.56
C ASP A 132 2.20 -1.56 6.18
N LEU A 133 3.07 -2.21 5.43
CA LEU A 133 3.76 -3.43 5.83
C LEU A 133 5.19 -3.14 6.25
N HIS A 134 5.64 -3.80 7.30
CA HIS A 134 7.06 -3.86 7.66
C HIS A 134 7.63 -5.21 7.23
N VAL A 135 8.53 -5.19 6.25
CA VAL A 135 9.03 -6.38 5.56
C VAL A 135 10.49 -6.60 5.91
N SER A 136 10.81 -7.68 6.61
CA SER A 136 12.18 -8.06 6.94
C SER A 136 12.67 -9.15 6.00
N ILE A 137 13.68 -8.87 5.17
CA ILE A 137 14.20 -9.83 4.19
C ILE A 137 15.04 -10.92 4.88
N LYS A 138 14.78 -12.19 4.52
CA LYS A 138 15.46 -13.37 5.07
C LYS A 138 16.57 -13.88 4.15
N ASP A 139 16.46 -13.64 2.85
CA ASP A 139 17.45 -14.08 1.89
C ASP A 139 18.79 -13.40 2.12
N LYS A 140 19.86 -14.21 2.20
CA LYS A 140 21.20 -13.73 2.56
C LYS A 140 21.71 -12.63 1.64
N GLU A 141 21.38 -12.73 0.36
CA GLU A 141 21.85 -11.83 -0.70
C GLU A 141 21.26 -10.43 -0.56
N LEU A 142 20.04 -10.30 -0.03
CA LEU A 142 19.33 -9.02 0.14
C LEU A 142 19.22 -8.60 1.61
N ARG A 143 19.85 -9.32 2.53
CA ARG A 143 19.71 -9.08 3.98
C ARG A 143 20.24 -7.70 4.42
N TYR A 144 21.13 -7.09 3.62
CA TYR A 144 21.64 -5.75 3.87
C TYR A 144 20.56 -4.66 3.77
N LEU A 145 19.42 -4.95 3.13
CA LEU A 145 18.27 -4.05 3.05
C LEU A 145 17.56 -3.86 4.40
N GLY A 146 17.78 -4.74 5.37
CA GLY A 146 17.19 -4.61 6.70
C GLY A 146 15.66 -4.80 6.71
N GLU A 147 14.97 -3.93 7.47
CA GLU A 147 13.51 -3.87 7.52
C GLU A 147 13.03 -2.76 6.58
N LEU A 148 12.15 -3.11 5.66
CA LEU A 148 11.61 -2.23 4.63
C LEU A 148 10.19 -1.80 4.99
N LYS A 149 9.88 -0.51 4.80
CA LYS A 149 8.50 -0.03 4.81
C LYS A 149 7.90 -0.21 3.42
N CYS A 150 6.76 -0.88 3.33
CA CYS A 150 6.02 -1.07 2.09
C CYS A 150 4.61 -0.51 2.22
N GLU A 151 4.30 0.55 1.49
CA GLU A 151 2.97 1.14 1.42
C GLU A 151 2.17 0.49 0.28
N LEU A 152 0.94 0.09 0.57
CA LEU A 152 0.10 -0.63 -0.37
C LEU A 152 -1.12 0.20 -0.78
N TYR A 153 -1.35 0.32 -2.08
CA TYR A 153 -2.48 1.04 -2.65
C TYR A 153 -3.23 0.15 -3.63
N LEU A 154 -4.55 0.23 -3.64
CA LEU A 154 -5.38 -0.58 -4.52
C LEU A 154 -6.38 0.31 -5.27
N LEU A 155 -6.40 0.17 -6.59
CA LEU A 155 -7.44 0.71 -7.46
C LEU A 155 -8.32 -0.45 -7.95
N LEU A 156 -9.63 -0.32 -7.80
CA LEU A 156 -10.60 -1.26 -8.37
C LEU A 156 -11.43 -0.53 -9.42
N HIS A 157 -11.57 -1.10 -10.61
CA HIS A 157 -12.27 -0.50 -11.73
C HIS A 157 -13.48 -1.35 -12.15
N ASN A 158 -14.56 -0.70 -12.61
CA ASN A 158 -15.82 -1.35 -13.00
C ASN A 158 -15.67 -2.38 -14.12
N ALA A 159 -14.61 -2.28 -14.92
CA ALA A 159 -14.30 -3.24 -15.98
C ALA A 159 -13.85 -4.61 -15.45
N GLY A 160 -13.75 -4.81 -14.13
CA GLY A 160 -13.23 -6.04 -13.55
C GLY A 160 -11.70 -6.05 -13.48
N VAL A 161 -11.08 -4.89 -13.30
CA VAL A 161 -9.62 -4.77 -13.20
C VAL A 161 -9.25 -4.21 -11.83
N GLY A 162 -8.34 -4.90 -11.16
CA GLY A 162 -7.64 -4.40 -9.99
C GLY A 162 -6.22 -3.99 -10.36
N VAL A 163 -5.73 -2.91 -9.75
CA VAL A 163 -4.31 -2.52 -9.82
C VAL A 163 -3.84 -2.28 -8.41
N LEU A 164 -2.95 -3.16 -7.93
CA LEU A 164 -2.26 -2.97 -6.67
C LEU A 164 -0.90 -2.32 -6.92
N THR A 165 -0.60 -1.27 -6.16
CA THR A 165 0.70 -0.62 -6.14
C THR A 165 1.36 -0.90 -4.81
N ALA A 166 2.52 -1.53 -4.82
CA ALA A 166 3.38 -1.69 -3.66
C ALA A 166 4.55 -0.73 -3.77
N TRP A 167 4.61 0.25 -2.88
CA TRP A 167 5.65 1.26 -2.82
C TRP A 167 6.61 0.91 -1.68
N ILE A 168 7.85 0.56 -2.01
CA ILE A 168 8.85 0.06 -1.06
C ILE A 168 9.93 1.13 -0.91
N HIS A 169 10.07 1.64 0.31
CA HIS A 169 11.08 2.65 0.65
C HIS A 169 12.39 1.97 1.01
N LEU A 170 13.48 2.38 0.36
CA LEU A 170 14.84 1.88 0.61
C LEU A 170 15.74 3.03 1.08
N ASP A 171 16.16 2.95 2.33
CA ASP A 171 17.13 3.86 2.92
C ASP A 171 18.54 3.24 2.87
N GLY A 172 19.50 3.91 2.24
CA GLY A 172 20.89 3.42 2.21
C GLY A 172 21.69 3.95 1.03
N GLY A 173 23.02 3.76 1.04
CA GLY A 173 23.93 4.23 -0.01
C GLY A 173 24.15 3.21 -1.13
N PHE A 174 23.13 2.98 -1.96
CA PHE A 174 23.16 1.93 -3.00
C PHE A 174 23.99 2.35 -4.21
N SER A 175 24.76 1.41 -4.77
CA SER A 175 25.33 1.54 -6.10
C SER A 175 24.34 1.14 -7.19
N THR A 176 24.63 1.45 -8.44
CA THR A 176 23.83 0.99 -9.59
C THR A 176 23.70 -0.55 -9.63
N ASP A 177 24.76 -1.28 -9.29
CA ASP A 177 24.73 -2.74 -9.27
C ASP A 177 23.80 -3.27 -8.17
N ASP A 178 23.80 -2.63 -6.99
CA ASP A 178 22.88 -2.97 -5.90
C ASP A 178 21.43 -2.76 -6.35
N VAL A 179 21.12 -1.64 -7.01
CA VAL A 179 19.75 -1.35 -7.50
C VAL A 179 19.28 -2.40 -8.50
N ILE A 180 20.14 -2.81 -9.44
CA ILE A 180 19.84 -3.87 -10.41
C ILE A 180 19.61 -5.21 -9.69
N GLU A 181 20.40 -5.52 -8.68
CA GLU A 181 20.23 -6.77 -7.92
C GLU A 181 18.92 -6.79 -7.11
N ILE A 182 18.60 -5.67 -6.46
CA ILE A 182 17.36 -5.51 -5.69
C ILE A 182 16.15 -5.66 -6.61
N GLU A 183 16.11 -4.94 -7.73
CA GLU A 183 15.00 -5.00 -8.69
C GLU A 183 14.73 -6.42 -9.18
N ARG A 184 15.78 -7.18 -9.49
CA ARG A 184 15.65 -8.55 -10.01
C ARG A 184 15.20 -9.58 -8.99
N LYS A 185 15.50 -9.37 -7.71
CA LYS A 185 15.37 -10.41 -6.68
C LYS A 185 14.30 -10.11 -5.63
N LEU A 186 14.00 -8.85 -5.37
CA LEU A 186 13.18 -8.43 -4.23
C LEU A 186 11.75 -8.98 -4.27
N ASP A 187 11.13 -9.07 -5.45
CA ASP A 187 9.74 -9.58 -5.61
C ASP A 187 9.58 -11.02 -5.09
N ASN A 188 10.59 -11.86 -5.30
CA ASN A 188 10.61 -13.27 -4.91
C ASN A 188 11.39 -13.54 -3.62
N ALA A 189 11.88 -12.48 -2.97
CA ALA A 189 12.71 -12.63 -1.79
C ALA A 189 11.88 -13.17 -0.62
N LYS A 190 12.40 -14.19 0.06
CA LYS A 190 11.76 -14.67 1.29
C LYS A 190 11.87 -13.59 2.35
N CYS A 191 10.76 -13.31 2.99
CA CYS A 191 10.63 -12.26 3.98
C CYS A 191 9.73 -12.68 5.15
N MET A 192 9.80 -11.86 6.20
CA MET A 192 8.89 -11.88 7.32
C MET A 192 8.14 -10.55 7.31
N ILE A 193 6.82 -10.63 7.16
CA ILE A 193 5.93 -9.48 7.04
C ILE A 193 5.25 -9.29 8.40
N LYS A 194 5.51 -8.16 9.05
CA LYS A 194 4.83 -7.77 10.29
C LYS A 194 3.59 -6.97 9.93
N LEU A 195 2.44 -7.47 10.34
CA LEU A 195 1.17 -6.77 10.26
C LEU A 195 1.00 -5.86 11.49
N PRO A 196 0.22 -4.76 11.40
CA PRO A 196 0.02 -3.83 12.51
C PRO A 196 -0.58 -4.42 13.78
N PHE A 197 -1.20 -5.60 13.70
CA PHE A 197 -1.73 -6.31 14.88
C PHE A 197 -0.68 -7.20 15.57
N GLY A 198 0.60 -7.07 15.19
CA GLY A 198 1.69 -7.88 15.73
C GLY A 198 1.74 -9.31 15.19
N LYS A 199 0.83 -9.69 14.28
CA LYS A 199 0.90 -10.95 13.55
C LYS A 199 2.04 -10.87 12.54
N THR A 200 2.84 -11.93 12.48
CA THR A 200 3.88 -12.08 11.47
C THR A 200 3.53 -13.20 10.50
N GLU A 201 3.78 -12.97 9.23
CA GLU A 201 3.64 -13.98 8.17
C GLU A 201 5.00 -14.18 7.49
N GLU A 202 5.35 -15.43 7.20
CA GLU A 202 6.55 -15.77 6.44
C GLU A 202 6.14 -16.19 5.03
N GLY A 203 6.90 -15.74 4.03
CA GLY A 203 6.60 -15.97 2.61
C GLY A 203 7.32 -14.94 1.76
N THR A 204 6.76 -14.62 0.60
CA THR A 204 7.16 -13.49 -0.24
C THR A 204 6.14 -12.35 -0.15
N LEU A 205 6.52 -11.14 -0.55
CA LEU A 205 5.58 -10.03 -0.66
C LEU A 205 4.47 -10.35 -1.68
N ARG A 206 4.83 -11.04 -2.76
CA ARG A 206 3.89 -11.49 -3.79
C ARG A 206 2.84 -12.45 -3.24
N GLU A 207 3.26 -13.50 -2.54
CA GLU A 207 2.35 -14.47 -1.92
C GLU A 207 1.40 -13.80 -0.93
N PHE A 208 1.91 -12.85 -0.13
CA PHE A 208 1.07 -12.08 0.78
C PHE A 208 -0.03 -11.30 0.06
N ILE A 209 0.34 -10.59 -1.01
CA ILE A 209 -0.60 -9.82 -1.85
C ILE A 209 -1.64 -10.74 -2.48
N ASP A 210 -1.20 -11.86 -3.06
CA ASP A 210 -2.08 -12.81 -3.73
C ASP A 210 -3.09 -13.40 -2.73
N MET A 211 -2.65 -13.79 -1.52
CA MET A 211 -3.50 -14.41 -0.51
C MET A 211 -4.42 -13.43 0.22
N ASN A 212 -3.95 -12.21 0.52
CA ASN A 212 -4.69 -11.28 1.38
C ASN A 212 -5.47 -10.21 0.61
N VAL A 213 -5.15 -9.98 -0.66
CA VAL A 213 -5.78 -8.95 -1.49
C VAL A 213 -6.46 -9.56 -2.72
N ILE A 214 -5.68 -10.17 -3.62
CA ILE A 214 -6.18 -10.56 -4.95
C ILE A 214 -7.19 -11.71 -4.85
N SER A 215 -6.80 -12.83 -4.24
CA SER A 215 -7.66 -14.02 -4.14
C SER A 215 -8.98 -13.72 -3.41
N PRO A 216 -8.98 -12.97 -2.29
CA PRO A 216 -10.24 -12.62 -1.63
C PRO A 216 -11.16 -11.73 -2.46
N LEU A 217 -10.64 -10.81 -3.28
CA LEU A 217 -11.45 -10.00 -4.20
C LEU A 217 -12.05 -10.86 -5.31
N GLN A 218 -11.25 -11.73 -5.92
CA GLN A 218 -11.71 -12.65 -6.97
C GLN A 218 -12.77 -13.63 -6.43
N ALA A 219 -12.54 -14.19 -5.24
CA ALA A 219 -13.49 -15.07 -4.57
C ALA A 219 -14.82 -14.34 -4.29
N ALA A 220 -14.76 -13.12 -3.77
CA ALA A 220 -15.97 -12.33 -3.50
C ALA A 220 -16.82 -12.14 -4.76
N ILE A 221 -16.19 -11.95 -5.91
CA ILE A 221 -16.89 -11.77 -7.18
C ILE A 221 -17.53 -13.08 -7.64
N ALA A 222 -16.76 -14.18 -7.62
CA ALA A 222 -17.27 -15.50 -7.97
C ALA A 222 -18.52 -15.86 -7.14
N PHE A 223 -18.45 -15.71 -5.82
CA PHE A 223 -19.53 -16.07 -4.91
C PHE A 223 -20.66 -15.03 -4.82
N SER A 224 -20.41 -13.74 -5.13
CA SER A 224 -21.48 -12.72 -5.09
C SER A 224 -22.64 -13.02 -6.04
N SER A 225 -22.34 -13.70 -7.15
CA SER A 225 -23.32 -14.16 -8.13
C SER A 225 -24.22 -15.27 -7.58
N GLU A 226 -23.70 -16.10 -6.68
CA GLU A 226 -24.40 -17.23 -6.05
C GLU A 226 -25.21 -16.79 -4.82
N TYR A 227 -24.69 -15.85 -4.03
CA TYR A 227 -25.26 -15.48 -2.72
C TYR A 227 -26.00 -14.13 -2.69
N LYS A 228 -26.31 -13.53 -3.85
CA LYS A 228 -27.00 -12.22 -3.97
C LYS A 228 -26.29 -11.06 -3.26
N GLY A 229 -24.97 -11.06 -3.23
CA GLY A 229 -24.17 -9.94 -2.71
C GLY A 229 -22.90 -10.35 -1.97
N PHE A 230 -21.99 -9.39 -1.76
CA PHE A 230 -20.67 -9.63 -1.17
C PHE A 230 -20.72 -9.99 0.32
N ASP A 231 -21.65 -9.39 1.08
CA ASP A 231 -21.79 -9.68 2.52
C ASP A 231 -22.31 -11.11 2.77
N ALA A 232 -23.18 -11.62 1.91
CA ALA A 232 -23.66 -13.00 1.99
C ALA A 232 -22.59 -14.01 1.57
N ALA A 233 -21.81 -13.68 0.53
CA ALA A 233 -20.67 -14.48 0.08
C ALA A 233 -19.54 -14.58 1.12
N TYR A 234 -19.33 -13.56 1.95
CA TYR A 234 -18.29 -13.56 2.99
C TYR A 234 -18.63 -14.42 4.22
N ASN A 235 -19.92 -14.63 4.49
CA ASN A 235 -20.41 -15.35 5.68
C ASN A 235 -20.82 -16.81 5.41
N ALA A 236 -20.79 -17.24 4.15
CA ALA A 236 -21.06 -18.62 3.73
C ALA A 236 -19.81 -19.49 3.86
#